data_AF-A0A6L4U684-F1
#
_entry.id   AF-A0A6L4U684-F1
#
_cell.length_a   1.000
_cell.length_b   1.000
_cell.length_c   1.000
_cell.angle_alpha   90.00
_cell.angle_beta   90.00
_cell.angle_gamma   90.00
#
_symmetry.space_group_name_H-M   'P 1'
#
loop_
_entity.id
_entity.type
_entity.pdbx_description
1 polymer ?
#
loop_
_entity_poly.entity_id
_entity_poly.type
_entity_poly.pdbx_seq_one_letter_code
_entity_poly.pdbx_strand_id
1 'polypeptide(L)'
;MLVLGLWMLISGFCVGFTLRGKKRFKDFFIKRFSRLVIPYWLVALIWMIPIRLLIEYPGYEGQSFLYILWKNIFLGYDNGQLWYLPTLFFYSLIAWFINFCLKKFKWADIFAFAISVMMLIFYTKYTWHGASLMRSPTLSPFFLYFSFFMLGFILFNHEATIRKYITKPLLVVGFVLMLIAIGFMYMGRGGTFVQLIAVWLCLVVIFFLMPNKSNKFTRTLAEVSLGVYLFHEPLAFISYTYWPDINPLLMVSINFFIWGTVASIISYFVFVFPKKIMRKKA
;
A
#
# COMPACT_ATOMS: atom_id res chain seq x y z
N MET A 1 -9.11 -7.26 1.77
CA MET A 1 -8.32 -7.56 0.55
C MET A 1 -8.38 -6.45 -0.50
N LEU A 2 -9.58 -5.99 -0.88
CA LEU A 2 -9.75 -5.07 -2.01
C LEU A 2 -9.10 -3.67 -1.84
N VAL A 3 -9.20 -3.07 -0.65
CA VAL A 3 -8.55 -1.78 -0.34
C VAL A 3 -7.02 -1.88 -0.42
N LEU A 4 -6.44 -3.00 0.00
CA LEU A 4 -5.00 -3.24 -0.09
C LEU A 4 -4.55 -3.49 -1.53
N GLY A 5 -5.37 -4.19 -2.33
CA GLY A 5 -5.15 -4.33 -3.77
C GLY A 5 -5.18 -2.98 -4.50
N LEU A 6 -6.10 -2.10 -4.13
CA LEU A 6 -6.17 -0.71 -4.61
C LEU A 6 -4.87 0.05 -4.33
N TRP A 7 -4.40 0.00 -3.08
CA TRP A 7 -3.16 0.65 -2.67
C TRP A 7 -1.97 0.13 -3.47
N MET A 8 -1.88 -1.19 -3.68
CA MET A 8 -0.81 -1.81 -4.44
C MET A 8 -0.84 -1.40 -5.93
N LEU A 9 -2.02 -1.29 -6.53
CA LEU A 9 -2.18 -0.80 -7.89
C LEU A 9 -1.73 0.66 -8.04
N ILE A 10 -2.19 1.56 -7.15
CA ILE A 10 -1.73 2.96 -7.13
C ILE A 10 -0.20 3.03 -6.98
N SER A 11 0.36 2.14 -6.16
CA SER A 11 1.80 2.08 -5.92
C SER A 11 2.58 1.66 -7.15
N GLY A 12 2.09 0.66 -7.89
CA GLY A 12 2.64 0.25 -9.18
C GLY A 12 2.63 1.39 -10.19
N PHE A 13 1.52 2.12 -10.26
CA PHE A 13 1.39 3.31 -11.10
C PHE A 13 2.44 4.38 -10.73
N CYS A 14 2.58 4.69 -9.43
CA CYS A 14 3.55 5.66 -8.93
C CYS A 14 5.02 5.25 -9.15
N VAL A 15 5.31 3.94 -9.12
CA VAL A 15 6.65 3.41 -9.43
C VAL A 15 7.02 3.70 -10.89
N GLY A 16 6.05 3.65 -11.81
CA GLY A 16 6.20 4.04 -13.21
C GLY A 16 6.85 5.43 -13.40
N PHE A 17 6.36 6.46 -12.71
CA PHE A 17 6.96 7.80 -12.76
C PHE A 17 8.41 7.83 -12.27
N THR A 18 8.71 7.02 -11.24
CA THR A 18 10.07 6.97 -10.68
C THR A 18 11.05 6.32 -11.65
N LEU A 19 10.58 5.34 -12.43
CA LEU A 19 11.38 4.63 -13.42
C LEU A 19 11.63 5.45 -14.70
N ARG A 20 10.68 6.31 -15.12
CA ARG A 20 10.90 7.25 -16.25
C ARG A 20 12.12 8.17 -16.04
N GLY A 21 12.38 8.57 -14.80
CA GLY A 21 13.44 9.54 -14.46
C GLY A 21 14.81 8.93 -14.10
N LYS A 22 14.95 7.60 -13.97
CA LYS A 22 16.19 6.99 -13.46
C LYS A 22 16.68 5.85 -14.34
N LYS A 23 17.89 6.01 -14.88
CA LYS A 23 18.53 5.00 -15.75
C LYS A 23 19.41 4.00 -14.98
N ARG A 24 20.03 4.39 -13.85
CA ARG A 24 20.97 3.53 -13.11
C ARG A 24 20.30 2.77 -11.97
N PHE A 25 20.58 1.46 -11.87
CA PHE A 25 20.09 0.59 -10.80
C PHE A 25 20.48 1.10 -9.41
N LYS A 26 21.75 1.46 -9.22
CA LYS A 26 22.28 1.92 -7.92
C LYS A 26 21.47 3.08 -7.33
N ASP A 27 21.18 4.09 -8.15
CA ASP A 27 20.41 5.28 -7.74
C ASP A 27 18.92 4.98 -7.51
N PHE A 28 18.39 3.96 -8.20
CA PHE A 28 17.05 3.45 -7.96
C PHE A 28 17.00 2.69 -6.62
N PHE A 29 17.89 1.72 -6.43
CA PHE A 29 17.99 0.86 -5.26
C PHE A 29 18.20 1.69 -3.98
N ILE A 30 19.23 2.54 -3.91
CA ILE A 30 19.54 3.33 -2.71
C ILE A 30 18.37 4.22 -2.31
N LYS A 31 17.73 4.90 -3.27
CA LYS A 31 16.57 5.77 -2.99
C LYS A 31 15.33 4.99 -2.57
N ARG A 32 15.15 3.74 -3.02
CA ARG A 32 14.04 2.88 -2.60
C ARG A 32 14.30 2.27 -1.24
N PHE A 33 15.51 1.77 -1.01
CA PHE A 33 15.96 1.21 0.24
C PHE A 33 15.85 2.23 1.38
N SER A 34 16.39 3.44 1.18
CA SER A 34 16.31 4.53 2.17
C SER A 34 14.89 5.04 2.44
N ARG A 35 13.96 4.87 1.49
CA ARG A 35 12.57 5.32 1.64
C ARG A 35 11.63 4.25 2.20
N LEU A 36 11.95 2.97 2.05
CA LEU A 36 11.06 1.87 2.40
C LEU A 36 11.66 0.98 3.49
N VAL A 37 12.89 0.51 3.32
CA VAL A 37 13.52 -0.43 4.25
C VAL A 37 13.99 0.26 5.52
N ILE A 38 14.59 1.46 5.42
CA ILE A 38 15.04 2.19 6.61
C ILE A 38 13.83 2.59 7.50
N PRO A 39 12.75 3.22 6.97
CA PRO A 39 11.59 3.55 7.78
C PRO A 39 10.89 2.33 8.37
N TYR A 40 10.87 1.20 7.65
CA TYR A 40 10.35 -0.07 8.17
C TYR A 40 11.02 -0.46 9.49
N TRP A 41 12.35 -0.53 9.49
CA TRP A 41 13.11 -0.94 10.69
C TRP A 41 13.03 0.08 11.81
N LEU A 42 13.12 1.38 11.49
CA LEU A 42 13.02 2.43 12.50
C LEU A 42 11.66 2.41 13.21
N VAL A 43 10.57 2.29 12.46
CA VAL A 43 9.23 2.28 13.03
C VAL A 43 8.96 0.96 13.74
N ALA A 44 9.40 -0.18 13.21
CA ALA A 44 9.28 -1.45 13.90
C ALA A 44 9.94 -1.41 15.28
N LEU A 45 11.20 -0.97 15.35
CA LEU A 45 12.02 -1.05 16.57
C LEU A 45 11.70 0.04 17.60
N ILE A 46 11.46 1.28 17.16
CA ILE A 46 11.36 2.44 18.06
C ILE A 46 9.89 2.80 18.36
N TRP A 47 8.95 2.39 17.51
CA TRP A 47 7.55 2.78 17.64
C TRP A 47 6.63 1.59 17.90
N MET A 48 6.59 0.62 16.98
CA MET A 48 5.64 -0.48 17.05
C MET A 48 5.91 -1.45 18.21
N ILE A 49 7.13 -1.98 18.32
CA ILE A 49 7.47 -2.92 19.40
C ILE A 49 7.30 -2.26 20.78
N PRO A 50 7.84 -1.05 21.05
CA PRO A 50 7.70 -0.42 22.36
C PRO A 50 6.25 -0.17 22.74
N ILE A 51 5.41 0.35 21.83
CA ILE A 51 3.99 0.59 22.13
C ILE A 51 3.27 -0.72 22.44
N ARG A 52 3.52 -1.79 21.65
CA ARG A 52 2.89 -3.09 21.87
C ARG A 52 3.31 -3.74 23.19
N LEU A 53 4.55 -3.55 23.60
CA LEU A 53 5.03 -4.01 24.92
C LEU A 53 4.40 -3.18 26.06
N LEU A 54 4.26 -1.86 25.89
CA LEU A 54 3.67 -0.98 26.90
C LEU A 54 2.18 -1.25 27.17
N ILE A 55 1.43 -1.69 26.15
CA ILE A 55 0.00 -2.02 26.28
C ILE A 55 -0.23 -3.51 26.59
N GLU A 56 0.83 -4.26 26.93
CA GLU A 56 0.77 -5.70 27.21
C GLU A 56 0.02 -6.48 26.12
N TYR A 57 0.35 -6.18 24.86
CA TYR A 57 -0.35 -6.77 23.72
C TYR A 57 -0.24 -8.30 23.76
N PRO A 58 -1.35 -9.07 23.71
CA PRO A 58 -1.36 -10.52 23.94
C PRO A 58 -0.40 -11.33 23.06
N GLY A 59 -0.10 -10.85 21.85
CA GLY A 59 0.85 -11.54 20.97
C GLY A 59 2.32 -11.40 21.36
N TYR A 60 2.66 -10.43 22.21
CA TYR A 60 4.03 -10.05 22.59
C TYR A 60 4.29 -10.28 24.09
N GLU A 61 3.24 -10.40 24.88
CA GLU A 61 3.30 -10.66 26.32
C GLU A 61 4.10 -11.94 26.63
N GLY A 62 5.00 -11.86 27.61
CA GLY A 62 5.84 -12.97 28.05
C GLY A 62 6.90 -13.47 27.04
N GLN A 63 7.02 -12.84 25.86
CA GLN A 63 8.01 -13.23 24.85
C GLN A 63 9.31 -12.43 24.97
N SER A 64 10.44 -13.07 24.65
CA SER A 64 11.72 -12.37 24.59
C SER A 64 11.77 -11.39 23.41
N PHE A 65 12.47 -10.27 23.58
CA PHE A 65 12.62 -9.26 22.53
C PHE A 65 13.17 -9.85 21.22
N LEU A 66 14.15 -10.76 21.29
CA LEU A 66 14.72 -11.43 20.12
C LEU A 66 13.70 -12.33 19.40
N TYR A 67 12.82 -13.00 20.15
CA TYR A 67 11.76 -13.81 19.56
C TYR A 67 10.73 -12.94 18.84
N ILE A 68 10.32 -11.82 19.44
CA ILE A 68 9.42 -10.83 18.82
C ILE A 68 10.06 -10.28 17.54
N LEU A 69 11.34 -9.91 17.58
CA LEU A 69 12.05 -9.39 16.42
C LEU A 69 12.09 -10.42 15.28
N TRP A 70 12.45 -11.66 15.57
CA TRP A 70 12.57 -12.71 14.56
C TRP A 70 11.21 -13.13 14.00
N LYS A 71 10.27 -13.49 14.86
CA LYS A 71 8.96 -14.02 14.44
C LYS A 71 8.04 -12.92 13.91
N ASN A 72 7.91 -11.81 14.65
CA ASN A 72 6.87 -10.83 14.35
C ASN A 72 7.36 -9.81 13.33
N ILE A 73 8.64 -9.39 13.38
CA ILE A 73 9.18 -8.39 12.43
C ILE A 73 9.80 -9.05 11.20
N PHE A 74 10.69 -10.03 11.36
CA PHE A 74 11.41 -10.60 10.22
C PHE A 74 10.53 -11.57 9.41
N LEU A 75 9.89 -12.53 10.08
CA LEU A 75 8.95 -13.47 9.44
C LEU A 75 7.56 -12.85 9.19
N GLY A 76 7.30 -11.69 9.79
CA GLY A 76 6.12 -10.84 9.58
C GLY A 76 4.82 -11.42 10.13
N TYR A 77 4.88 -12.33 11.11
CA TYR A 77 3.67 -12.94 11.68
C TYR A 77 2.72 -11.93 12.31
N ASP A 78 3.28 -10.86 12.88
CA ASP A 78 2.50 -9.82 13.52
C ASP A 78 3.26 -8.48 13.49
N ASN A 79 3.48 -7.98 12.27
CA ASN A 79 4.07 -6.67 12.00
C ASN A 79 3.03 -5.61 11.60
N GLY A 80 1.74 -5.88 11.84
CA GLY A 80 0.67 -4.93 11.55
C GLY A 80 0.56 -4.59 10.06
N GLN A 81 0.59 -3.32 9.70
CA GLN A 81 0.61 -2.83 8.33
C GLN A 81 2.03 -2.74 7.76
N LEU A 82 3.08 -2.88 8.57
CA LEU A 82 4.46 -2.66 8.12
C LEU A 82 4.89 -3.59 6.98
N TRP A 83 4.26 -4.77 6.80
CA TRP A 83 4.53 -5.70 5.69
C TRP A 83 4.48 -5.05 4.31
N TYR A 84 3.68 -3.99 4.14
CA TYR A 84 3.51 -3.31 2.86
C TYR A 84 4.82 -2.68 2.33
N LEU A 85 5.68 -2.15 3.21
CA LEU A 85 6.92 -1.48 2.82
C LEU A 85 7.95 -2.43 2.16
N PRO A 86 8.33 -3.57 2.79
CA PRO A 86 9.23 -4.52 2.16
C PRO A 86 8.60 -5.13 0.91
N THR A 87 7.30 -5.44 0.88
CA THR A 87 6.62 -5.93 -0.33
C THR A 87 6.73 -4.93 -1.47
N LEU A 88 6.45 -3.64 -1.21
CA LEU A 88 6.56 -2.58 -2.22
C LEU A 88 8.01 -2.39 -2.70
N PHE A 89 8.98 -2.55 -1.80
CA PHE A 89 10.39 -2.51 -2.15
C PHE A 89 10.74 -3.61 -3.17
N PHE A 90 10.40 -4.87 -2.88
CA PHE A 90 10.66 -5.98 -3.80
C PHE A 90 9.93 -5.83 -5.14
N TYR A 91 8.65 -5.46 -5.11
CA TYR A 91 7.88 -5.19 -6.33
C TYR A 91 8.53 -4.10 -7.19
N SER A 92 9.06 -3.05 -6.57
CA SER A 92 9.75 -1.98 -7.29
C SER A 92 11.05 -2.45 -7.95
N LEU A 93 11.77 -3.40 -7.35
CA LEU A 93 12.96 -4.03 -7.95
C LEU A 93 12.57 -4.88 -9.16
N ILE A 94 11.51 -5.67 -9.04
CA ILE A 94 10.99 -6.50 -10.14
C ILE A 94 10.52 -5.60 -11.30
N ALA A 95 9.75 -4.55 -11.02
CA ALA A 95 9.34 -3.58 -12.04
C ALA A 95 10.53 -2.89 -12.71
N TRP A 96 11.58 -2.57 -11.96
CA TRP A 96 12.82 -2.04 -12.54
C TRP A 96 13.45 -3.06 -13.51
N PHE A 97 13.55 -4.32 -13.10
CA PHE A 97 14.12 -5.39 -13.94
C PHE A 97 13.30 -5.61 -15.21
N ILE A 98 11.97 -5.68 -15.11
CA ILE A 98 11.06 -5.77 -16.26
C ILE A 98 11.25 -4.56 -17.18
N ASN A 99 11.29 -3.34 -16.63
CA ASN A 99 11.47 -2.12 -17.41
C ASN A 99 12.86 -2.05 -18.09
N PHE A 100 13.89 -2.62 -17.47
CA PHE A 100 15.26 -2.62 -18.01
C PHE A 100 15.47 -3.72 -19.06
N CYS A 101 15.08 -4.96 -18.75
CA CYS A 101 15.30 -6.13 -19.61
C CYS A 101 14.26 -6.22 -20.73
N LEU A 102 12.99 -5.97 -20.42
CA LEU A 102 11.89 -6.36 -21.30
C LEU A 102 11.33 -5.21 -22.14
N LYS A 103 11.48 -3.95 -21.73
CA LYS A 103 10.87 -2.81 -22.46
C LYS A 103 11.41 -2.60 -23.89
N LYS A 104 12.51 -3.28 -24.26
CA LYS A 104 12.98 -3.36 -25.65
C LYS A 104 12.01 -4.15 -26.55
N PHE A 105 11.18 -5.01 -25.96
CA PHE A 105 10.22 -5.85 -26.67
C PHE A 105 8.81 -5.24 -26.59
N LYS A 106 8.08 -5.29 -27.72
CA LYS A 106 6.68 -4.83 -27.78
C LYS A 106 5.73 -5.62 -26.85
N TRP A 107 6.11 -6.83 -26.47
CA TRP A 107 5.31 -7.76 -25.65
C TRP A 107 5.66 -7.71 -24.15
N ALA A 108 6.48 -6.76 -23.72
CA ALA A 108 6.96 -6.66 -22.34
C ALA A 108 5.82 -6.60 -21.31
N ASP A 109 4.81 -5.76 -21.58
CA ASP A 109 3.67 -5.57 -20.69
C ASP A 109 2.75 -6.80 -20.66
N ILE A 110 2.62 -7.52 -21.78
CA ILE A 110 1.87 -8.78 -21.87
C ILE A 110 2.58 -9.88 -21.09
N PHE A 111 3.90 -9.99 -21.21
CA PHE A 111 4.70 -10.94 -20.43
C PHE A 111 4.66 -10.62 -18.94
N ALA A 112 4.78 -9.34 -18.57
CA ALA A 112 4.64 -8.87 -17.20
C ALA A 112 3.25 -9.23 -16.63
N PHE A 113 2.19 -9.04 -17.42
CA PHE A 113 0.84 -9.44 -17.04
C PHE A 113 0.73 -10.97 -16.88
N ALA A 114 1.27 -11.76 -17.80
CA ALA A 114 1.26 -13.23 -17.74
C ALA A 114 1.96 -13.76 -16.48
N ILE A 115 3.16 -13.25 -16.15
CA ILE A 115 3.85 -13.59 -14.89
C ILE A 115 2.96 -13.24 -13.69
N SER A 116 2.32 -12.08 -13.73
CA SER A 116 1.50 -11.62 -12.62
C SER A 116 0.25 -12.48 -12.40
N VAL A 117 -0.35 -13.01 -13.47
CA VAL A 117 -1.46 -13.96 -13.42
C VAL A 117 -0.95 -15.33 -12.93
N MET A 118 0.21 -15.77 -13.41
CA MET A 118 0.82 -17.03 -12.96
C MET A 118 1.12 -17.01 -11.46
N MET A 119 1.63 -15.90 -10.91
CA MET A 119 1.84 -15.73 -9.47
C MET A 119 0.54 -15.78 -8.66
N LEU A 120 -0.56 -15.23 -9.19
CA LEU A 120 -1.88 -15.32 -8.56
C LEU A 120 -2.45 -16.74 -8.58
N ILE A 121 -2.32 -17.45 -9.71
CA ILE A 121 -2.75 -18.86 -9.83
C ILE A 121 -1.91 -19.74 -8.90
N PHE A 122 -0.61 -19.48 -8.81
CA PHE A 122 0.28 -20.17 -7.89
C PHE A 122 -0.15 -19.92 -6.44
N TYR A 123 -0.49 -18.68 -6.08
CA TYR A 123 -1.06 -18.40 -4.77
C TYR A 123 -2.33 -19.23 -4.50
N THR A 124 -3.36 -19.13 -5.37
CA THR A 124 -4.65 -19.78 -5.12
C THR A 124 -4.57 -21.30 -5.06
N LYS A 125 -3.74 -21.92 -5.91
CA LYS A 125 -3.56 -23.38 -5.95
C LYS A 125 -2.87 -23.91 -4.69
N TYR A 126 -1.82 -23.23 -4.22
CA TYR A 126 -0.99 -23.71 -3.13
C TYR A 126 -1.45 -23.26 -1.74
N THR A 127 -2.29 -22.22 -1.63
CA THR A 127 -3.02 -21.91 -0.39
C THR A 127 -4.10 -22.94 -0.08
N TRP A 128 -4.72 -23.52 -1.11
CA TRP A 128 -5.81 -24.50 -0.95
C TRP A 128 -5.32 -25.85 -0.42
N HIS A 129 -4.10 -26.27 -0.78
CA HIS A 129 -3.53 -27.57 -0.42
C HIS A 129 -2.75 -27.57 0.92
N GLY A 130 -2.88 -26.52 1.73
CA GLY A 130 -2.26 -26.48 3.06
C GLY A 130 -0.73 -26.35 3.07
N ALA A 131 -0.09 -25.95 1.97
CA ALA A 131 1.36 -25.75 1.92
C ALA A 131 1.80 -24.64 2.90
N SER A 132 2.65 -24.99 3.87
CA SER A 132 3.09 -24.11 4.96
C SER A 132 3.74 -22.80 4.49
N LEU A 133 4.41 -22.84 3.34
CA LEU A 133 5.12 -21.70 2.76
C LEU A 133 4.19 -20.55 2.36
N MET A 134 3.00 -20.86 1.82
CA MET A 134 2.00 -19.87 1.38
C MET A 134 1.14 -19.32 2.52
N ARG A 135 1.22 -19.93 3.71
CA ARG A 135 0.66 -19.35 4.95
C ARG A 135 1.63 -18.37 5.61
N SER A 136 2.88 -18.28 5.14
CA SER A 136 3.83 -17.30 5.66
C SER A 136 3.26 -15.88 5.46
N PRO A 137 3.09 -15.09 6.52
CA PRO A 137 2.49 -13.76 6.45
C PRO A 137 3.29 -12.76 5.60
N THR A 138 4.57 -13.03 5.34
CA THR A 138 5.42 -12.23 4.44
C THR A 138 5.30 -12.63 2.97
N LEU A 139 5.14 -13.93 2.69
CA LEU A 139 5.09 -14.45 1.32
C LEU A 139 3.67 -14.38 0.73
N SER A 140 2.64 -14.61 1.54
CA SER A 140 1.24 -14.57 1.09
C SER A 140 0.88 -13.24 0.41
N PRO A 141 1.14 -12.06 1.02
CA PRO A 141 0.88 -10.77 0.37
C PRO A 141 1.74 -10.57 -0.87
N PHE A 142 2.98 -11.08 -0.88
CA PHE A 142 3.90 -10.94 -2.01
C PHE A 142 3.34 -11.61 -3.27
N PHE A 143 2.68 -12.77 -3.19
CA PHE A 143 2.07 -13.38 -4.37
C PHE A 143 0.68 -12.81 -4.68
N LEU A 144 -0.14 -12.59 -3.66
CA LEU A 144 -1.52 -12.13 -3.84
C LEU A 144 -1.60 -10.73 -4.47
N TYR A 145 -0.77 -9.79 -4.01
CA TYR A 145 -0.89 -8.40 -4.42
C TYR A 145 -0.02 -8.01 -5.63
N PHE A 146 0.81 -8.94 -6.12
CA PHE A 146 1.73 -8.64 -7.22
C PHE A 146 0.97 -8.32 -8.50
N SER A 147 -0.13 -9.02 -8.77
CA SER A 147 -0.98 -8.76 -9.93
C SER A 147 -1.56 -7.35 -9.90
N PHE A 148 -2.04 -6.90 -8.74
CA PHE A 148 -2.55 -5.53 -8.58
C PHE A 148 -1.45 -4.49 -8.83
N PHE A 149 -0.26 -4.70 -8.27
CA PHE A 149 0.87 -3.81 -8.48
C PHE A 149 1.30 -3.75 -9.95
N MET A 150 1.42 -4.90 -10.62
CA MET A 150 1.83 -4.96 -12.03
C MET A 150 0.79 -4.33 -12.95
N LEU A 151 -0.50 -4.53 -12.68
CA LEU A 151 -1.57 -3.83 -13.39
C LEU A 151 -1.41 -2.30 -13.29
N GLY A 152 -1.12 -1.78 -12.10
CA GLY A 152 -0.83 -0.35 -11.92
C GLY A 152 0.35 0.13 -12.74
N PHE A 153 1.42 -0.66 -12.80
CA PHE A 153 2.60 -0.33 -13.61
C PHE A 153 2.31 -0.35 -15.12
N ILE A 154 1.52 -1.31 -15.61
CA ILE A 154 1.09 -1.40 -17.01
C ILE A 154 0.17 -0.24 -17.38
N LEU A 155 -0.78 0.11 -16.50
CA LEU A 155 -1.66 1.27 -16.66
C LEU A 155 -0.85 2.56 -16.84
N PHE A 156 0.27 2.71 -16.11
CA PHE A 156 1.19 3.83 -16.30
C PHE A 156 1.84 3.83 -17.68
N ASN A 157 2.31 2.68 -18.16
CA ASN A 157 2.94 2.58 -19.49
C ASN A 157 1.96 2.98 -20.62
N HIS A 158 0.66 2.74 -20.43
CA HIS A 158 -0.39 3.05 -21.42
C HIS A 158 -1.26 4.27 -21.07
N GLU A 159 -0.92 5.06 -20.04
CA GLU A 159 -1.76 6.16 -19.55
C GLU A 159 -2.16 7.13 -20.67
N ALA A 160 -1.22 7.55 -21.51
CA ALA A 160 -1.45 8.51 -22.58
C ALA A 160 -2.46 8.00 -23.62
N THR A 161 -2.37 6.71 -23.97
CA THR A 161 -3.31 6.06 -24.88
C THR A 161 -4.68 5.96 -24.25
N ILE A 162 -4.76 5.49 -23.00
CA ILE A 162 -6.04 5.31 -22.29
C ILE A 162 -6.76 6.66 -22.12
N ARG A 163 -6.04 7.72 -21.73
CA ARG A 163 -6.60 9.07 -21.56
C ARG A 163 -7.18 9.65 -22.85
N LYS A 164 -6.72 9.21 -24.03
CA LYS A 164 -7.30 9.60 -25.33
C LYS A 164 -8.70 9.03 -25.54
N TYR A 165 -8.95 7.81 -25.07
CA TYR A 165 -10.22 7.12 -25.25
C TYR A 165 -11.22 7.37 -24.11
N ILE A 166 -10.73 7.72 -22.92
CA ILE A 166 -11.60 8.05 -21.78
C ILE A 166 -12.14 9.47 -21.93
N THR A 167 -13.41 9.54 -22.30
CA THR A 167 -14.17 10.79 -22.42
C THR A 167 -14.89 11.10 -21.09
N LYS A 168 -15.23 12.38 -20.86
CA LYS A 168 -16.05 12.81 -19.71
C LYS A 168 -17.35 12.00 -19.53
N PRO A 169 -18.17 11.73 -20.57
CA PRO A 169 -19.37 10.91 -20.40
C PRO A 169 -19.06 9.48 -19.95
N LEU A 170 -17.98 8.86 -20.43
CA LEU A 170 -17.58 7.53 -19.98
C LEU A 170 -17.20 7.50 -18.49
N LEU A 171 -16.58 8.57 -17.98
CA LEU A 171 -16.29 8.71 -16.56
C LEU A 171 -17.54 8.87 -15.70
N VAL A 172 -18.55 9.61 -16.19
CA VAL A 172 -19.84 9.74 -15.52
C VAL A 172 -20.55 8.39 -15.46
N VAL A 173 -20.58 7.65 -16.57
CA VAL A 173 -21.13 6.29 -16.62
C VAL A 173 -20.40 5.38 -15.63
N GLY A 174 -19.06 5.41 -15.62
CA GLY A 174 -18.26 4.65 -14.67
C GLY A 174 -18.54 5.01 -13.21
N PHE A 175 -18.75 6.30 -12.91
CA PHE A 175 -19.11 6.77 -11.58
C PHE A 175 -20.51 6.32 -11.15
N VAL A 176 -21.50 6.36 -12.03
CA VAL A 176 -22.85 5.87 -11.74
C VAL A 176 -22.83 4.36 -11.50
N LEU A 177 -22.13 3.60 -12.35
CA LEU A 177 -21.98 2.15 -12.17
C LEU A 177 -21.25 1.81 -10.86
N MET A 178 -20.28 2.63 -10.45
CA MET A 178 -19.60 2.50 -9.16
C MET A 178 -20.58 2.68 -7.99
N LEU A 179 -21.42 3.72 -8.02
CA LEU A 179 -22.44 3.94 -6.98
C LEU A 179 -23.46 2.80 -6.91
N ILE A 180 -23.90 2.30 -8.07
CA ILE A 180 -24.80 1.15 -8.16
C ILE A 180 -24.15 -0.08 -7.51
N ALA A 181 -22.89 -0.37 -7.85
CA ALA A 181 -22.18 -1.51 -7.27
C ALA A 181 -21.99 -1.38 -5.75
N ILE A 182 -21.71 -0.17 -5.25
CA ILE A 182 -21.67 0.12 -3.80
C ILE A 182 -23.04 -0.11 -3.15
N GLY A 183 -24.13 0.33 -3.79
CA GLY A 183 -25.50 0.09 -3.32
C GLY A 183 -25.82 -1.40 -3.22
N PHE A 184 -25.46 -2.20 -4.23
CA PHE A 184 -25.61 -3.66 -4.20
C PHE A 184 -24.81 -4.33 -3.08
N MET A 185 -23.59 -3.83 -2.80
CA MET A 185 -22.79 -4.31 -1.67
C MET A 185 -23.47 -3.98 -0.33
N TYR A 186 -23.98 -2.76 -0.16
CA TYR A 186 -24.66 -2.33 1.06
C TYR A 186 -25.93 -3.15 1.35
N MET A 187 -26.66 -3.54 0.30
CA MET A 187 -27.84 -4.40 0.42
C MET A 187 -27.51 -5.89 0.66
N GLY A 188 -26.24 -6.26 0.88
CA GLY A 188 -25.81 -7.64 1.11
C GLY A 188 -25.89 -8.54 -0.14
N ARG A 189 -26.15 -7.97 -1.32
CA ARG A 189 -26.26 -8.70 -2.60
C ARG A 189 -24.98 -8.66 -3.44
N GLY A 190 -23.93 -8.01 -2.93
CA GLY A 190 -22.64 -7.88 -3.61
C GLY A 190 -21.71 -9.05 -3.33
N GLY A 191 -21.81 -10.12 -4.13
CA GLY A 191 -20.79 -11.17 -4.16
C GLY A 191 -19.42 -10.64 -4.60
N THR A 192 -18.35 -11.41 -4.38
CA THR A 192 -16.94 -11.02 -4.64
C THR A 192 -16.71 -10.37 -6.02
N PHE A 193 -17.43 -10.83 -7.05
CA PHE A 193 -17.35 -10.29 -8.40
C PHE A 193 -17.86 -8.84 -8.52
N VAL A 194 -19.00 -8.52 -7.89
CA VAL A 194 -19.55 -7.15 -7.85
C VAL A 194 -18.62 -6.22 -7.10
N GLN A 195 -17.98 -6.71 -6.02
CA GLN A 195 -16.99 -5.95 -5.27
C GLN A 195 -15.75 -5.63 -6.11
N LEU A 196 -15.27 -6.58 -6.91
CA LEU A 196 -14.16 -6.37 -7.83
C LEU A 196 -14.51 -5.31 -8.89
N ILE A 197 -15.70 -5.38 -9.49
CA ILE A 197 -16.17 -4.38 -10.45
C ILE A 197 -16.27 -2.99 -9.81
N ALA A 198 -16.85 -2.89 -8.61
CA ALA A 198 -16.96 -1.63 -7.88
C ALA A 198 -15.58 -0.99 -7.67
N VAL A 199 -14.59 -1.78 -7.28
CA VAL A 199 -13.22 -1.33 -7.03
C VAL A 199 -12.53 -0.91 -8.33
N TRP A 200 -12.71 -1.67 -9.41
CA TRP A 200 -12.20 -1.31 -10.73
C TRP A 200 -12.79 0.01 -11.24
N LEU A 201 -14.09 0.21 -11.07
CA LEU A 201 -14.75 1.46 -11.44
C LEU A 201 -14.28 2.62 -10.57
N CYS A 202 -14.19 2.43 -9.24
CA CYS A 202 -13.57 3.40 -8.32
C CYS A 202 -12.18 3.81 -8.82
N LEU A 203 -11.35 2.85 -9.22
CA LEU A 203 -10.01 3.10 -9.71
C LEU A 203 -9.99 3.96 -10.96
N VAL A 204 -10.74 3.58 -11.98
CA VAL A 204 -10.78 4.32 -13.25
C VAL A 204 -11.32 5.73 -13.01
N VAL A 205 -12.42 5.84 -12.26
CA VAL A 205 -13.05 7.11 -11.89
C VAL A 205 -12.06 8.00 -11.16
N ILE A 206 -11.49 7.55 -10.03
CA ILE A 206 -10.53 8.33 -9.24
C ILE A 206 -9.32 8.70 -10.10
N PHE A 207 -8.76 7.73 -10.83
CA PHE A 207 -7.52 7.93 -11.57
C PHE A 207 -7.66 8.98 -12.69
N PHE A 208 -8.77 8.96 -13.43
CA PHE A 208 -8.98 9.85 -14.58
C PHE A 208 -9.72 11.16 -14.23
N LEU A 209 -10.55 11.17 -13.18
CA LEU A 209 -11.14 12.41 -12.65
C LEU A 209 -10.17 13.17 -11.75
N MET A 210 -9.12 12.53 -11.21
CA MET A 210 -8.17 13.22 -10.35
C MET A 210 -7.59 14.41 -11.13
N PRO A 211 -7.81 15.64 -10.63
CA PRO A 211 -7.37 16.83 -11.34
C PRO A 211 -5.83 16.83 -11.40
N ASN A 212 -5.29 17.23 -12.56
CA ASN A 212 -3.85 17.46 -12.73
C ASN A 212 -3.32 18.66 -11.90
N LYS A 213 -4.17 19.28 -11.08
CA LYS A 213 -3.83 20.42 -10.23
C LYS A 213 -3.77 19.96 -8.77
N SER A 214 -2.65 20.24 -8.11
CA SER A 214 -2.52 20.09 -6.66
C SER A 214 -2.85 21.41 -5.96
N ASN A 215 -3.33 21.33 -4.71
CA ASN A 215 -3.48 22.49 -3.84
C ASN A 215 -2.55 22.34 -2.63
N LYS A 216 -2.39 23.40 -1.85
CA LYS A 216 -1.49 23.38 -0.67
C LYS A 216 -1.89 22.28 0.32
N PHE A 217 -3.18 22.03 0.49
CA PHE A 217 -3.71 21.05 1.42
C PHE A 217 -3.37 19.61 1.00
N THR A 218 -3.69 19.22 -0.24
CA THR A 218 -3.40 17.88 -0.78
C THR A 218 -1.91 17.62 -0.84
N ARG A 219 -1.09 18.63 -1.15
CA ARG A 219 0.36 18.53 -1.08
C ARG A 219 0.87 18.30 0.34
N THR A 220 0.32 19.02 1.32
CA THR A 220 0.68 18.83 2.73
C THR A 220 0.34 17.42 3.21
N LEU A 221 -0.86 16.92 2.88
CA LEU A 221 -1.27 15.55 3.18
C LEU A 221 -0.37 14.52 2.50
N ALA A 222 -0.02 14.73 1.23
CA ALA A 222 0.86 13.83 0.49
C ALA A 222 2.29 13.78 1.07
N GLU A 223 2.77 14.86 1.69
CA GLU A 223 4.08 14.91 2.35
C GLU A 223 4.12 14.11 3.66
N VAL A 224 2.99 14.02 4.38
CA VAL A 224 2.89 13.27 5.65
C VAL A 224 2.29 11.87 5.52
N SER A 225 1.66 11.54 4.39
CA SER A 225 0.88 10.29 4.21
C SER A 225 1.65 9.01 4.54
N LEU A 226 2.93 8.91 4.14
CA LEU A 226 3.78 7.77 4.48
C LEU A 226 3.99 7.64 5.99
N GLY A 227 4.15 8.76 6.69
CA GLY A 227 4.32 8.72 8.13
C GLY A 227 3.00 8.43 8.85
N VAL A 228 1.87 8.96 8.36
CA VAL A 228 0.55 8.62 8.90
C VAL A 228 0.36 7.11 8.81
N TYR A 229 0.67 6.53 7.65
CA TYR A 229 0.69 5.08 7.47
C TYR A 229 1.62 4.33 8.43
N LEU A 230 2.73 4.91 8.87
CA LEU A 230 3.67 4.23 9.75
C LEU A 230 3.31 4.34 11.24
N PHE A 231 2.84 5.51 11.66
CA PHE A 231 2.66 5.83 13.07
C PHE A 231 1.23 5.58 13.57
N HIS A 232 0.23 5.56 12.67
CA HIS A 232 -1.18 5.50 13.04
C HIS A 232 -1.62 4.18 13.66
N GLU A 233 -1.24 3.04 13.09
CA GLU A 233 -1.75 1.74 13.57
C GLU A 233 -1.33 1.42 15.02
N PRO A 234 -0.07 1.60 15.44
CA PRO A 234 0.31 1.40 16.84
C PRO A 234 -0.53 2.24 17.81
N LEU A 235 -0.96 3.44 17.41
CA LEU A 235 -1.85 4.27 18.21
C LEU A 235 -3.28 3.73 18.24
N ALA A 236 -3.78 3.18 17.13
CA ALA A 236 -5.10 2.55 17.09
C ALA A 236 -5.18 1.32 18.03
N PHE A 237 -4.08 0.59 18.22
CA PHE A 237 -4.03 -0.50 19.21
C PHE A 237 -4.29 -0.01 20.64
N ILE A 238 -3.89 1.21 21.00
CA ILE A 238 -4.20 1.80 22.31
C ILE A 238 -5.72 1.87 22.50
N SER A 239 -6.45 2.38 21.51
CA SER A 239 -7.92 2.43 21.57
C SER A 239 -8.53 1.03 21.68
N TYR A 240 -8.03 0.07 20.91
CA TYR A 240 -8.57 -1.29 20.91
C TYR A 240 -8.32 -2.03 22.22
N THR A 241 -7.19 -1.76 22.88
CA THR A 241 -6.86 -2.37 24.18
C THR A 241 -7.67 -1.75 25.32
N TYR A 242 -7.79 -0.42 25.39
CA TYR A 242 -8.42 0.25 26.54
C TYR A 242 -9.93 0.49 26.38
N TRP A 243 -10.44 0.55 25.15
CA TRP A 243 -11.86 0.84 24.87
C TRP A 243 -12.50 -0.16 23.89
N PRO A 244 -12.45 -1.47 24.16
CA PRO A 244 -12.97 -2.49 23.23
C PRO A 244 -14.48 -2.35 22.96
N ASP A 245 -15.26 -1.92 23.96
CA ASP A 245 -16.73 -1.89 23.91
C ASP A 245 -17.32 -0.50 23.62
N ILE A 246 -16.51 0.46 23.20
CA ILE A 246 -17.00 1.80 22.88
C ILE A 246 -17.87 1.79 21.60
N ASN A 247 -18.76 2.77 21.50
CA ASN A 247 -19.58 2.95 20.30
C ASN A 247 -18.73 2.93 19.01
N PRO A 248 -19.07 2.13 17.98
CA PRO A 248 -18.26 1.99 16.77
C PRO A 248 -17.99 3.31 16.02
N LEU A 249 -18.97 4.23 15.99
CA LEU A 249 -18.78 5.54 15.37
C LEU A 249 -17.80 6.39 16.16
N LEU A 250 -17.82 6.29 17.48
CA LEU A 250 -16.88 6.97 18.36
C LEU A 250 -15.48 6.38 18.23
N MET A 251 -15.34 5.05 18.16
CA MET A 251 -14.07 4.37 17.88
C MET A 251 -13.45 4.86 16.57
N VAL A 252 -14.24 4.89 15.49
CA VAL A 252 -13.79 5.39 14.19
C VAL A 252 -13.39 6.86 14.28
N SER A 253 -14.16 7.68 15.00
CA SER A 253 -13.87 9.11 15.16
C SER A 253 -12.56 9.35 15.92
N ILE A 254 -12.31 8.62 17.02
CA ILE A 254 -11.07 8.69 17.78
C ILE A 254 -9.90 8.25 16.90
N ASN A 255 -9.99 7.09 16.27
CA ASN A 255 -8.91 6.56 15.46
C ASN A 255 -8.63 7.45 14.25
N PHE A 256 -9.66 7.99 13.58
CA PHE A 256 -9.47 8.83 12.41
C PHE A 256 -8.99 10.24 12.73
N PHE A 257 -9.69 10.95 13.62
CA PHE A 257 -9.38 12.36 13.90
C PHE A 257 -8.26 12.53 14.91
N ILE A 258 -8.27 11.80 16.03
CA ILE A 258 -7.27 11.98 17.09
C ILE A 258 -5.96 11.32 16.66
N TRP A 259 -5.96 10.00 16.47
CA TRP A 259 -4.73 9.29 16.11
C TRP A 259 -4.21 9.64 14.72
N GLY A 260 -5.10 9.95 13.76
CA GLY A 260 -4.69 10.46 12.46
C GLY A 260 -3.96 11.81 12.54
N THR A 261 -4.42 12.72 13.42
CA THR A 261 -3.75 14.01 13.65
C THR A 261 -2.42 13.82 14.37
N VAL A 262 -2.37 13.01 15.43
CA VAL A 262 -1.12 12.71 16.16
C VAL A 262 -0.09 12.09 15.21
N ALA A 263 -0.49 11.09 14.42
CA ALA A 263 0.38 10.47 13.43
C ALA A 263 0.86 11.48 12.38
N SER A 264 0.00 12.41 11.94
CA SER A 264 0.37 13.47 10.99
C SER A 264 1.41 14.44 11.57
N ILE A 265 1.29 14.80 12.85
CA ILE A 265 2.23 15.68 13.55
C ILE A 265 3.60 14.99 13.67
N ILE A 266 3.63 13.74 14.14
CA ILE A 266 4.86 12.95 14.25
C ILE A 266 5.53 12.84 12.87
N SER A 267 4.73 12.54 11.84
CA SER A 267 5.21 12.44 10.45
C SER A 267 5.85 13.73 9.96
N TYR A 268 5.26 14.87 10.30
CA TYR A 268 5.81 16.17 9.94
C TYR A 268 7.20 16.36 10.56
N PHE A 269 7.36 16.09 11.85
CA PHE A 269 8.64 16.25 12.55
C PHE A 269 9.70 15.26 12.10
N VAL A 270 9.33 14.02 11.80
CA VAL A 270 10.29 12.97 11.40
C VAL A 270 10.68 13.10 9.93
N PHE A 271 9.75 13.37 9.02
CA PHE A 271 10.00 13.27 7.58
C PHE A 271 10.05 14.59 6.81
N VAL A 272 9.33 15.62 7.28
CA VAL A 272 9.13 16.87 6.53
C VAL A 272 10.03 17.99 7.07
N PHE A 273 10.02 18.18 8.39
CA PHE A 273 10.77 19.23 9.07
C PHE A 273 12.30 19.14 8.82
N PRO A 274 12.96 17.97 8.90
CA PRO A 274 14.40 17.89 8.66
C PRO A 274 14.75 18.25 7.21
N LYS A 275 13.92 17.86 6.25
CA LYS A 275 14.11 18.20 4.83
C LYS A 275 14.01 19.70 4.58
N LYS A 276 13.10 20.40 5.27
CA LYS A 276 12.95 21.86 5.16
C LYS A 276 14.15 22.59 5.74
N ILE A 277 14.72 22.10 6.85
CA ILE A 277 15.94 22.69 7.45
C ILE A 277 17.14 22.47 6.53
N MET A 278 17.35 21.26 6.03
CA MET A 278 18.49 20.97 5.15
C MET A 278 18.43 21.73 3.83
N ARG A 279 17.24 21.94 3.26
CA ARG A 279 17.06 22.76 2.04
C ARG A 279 17.29 24.26 2.23
N LYS A 280 17.22 24.77 3.47
CA LYS A 280 17.55 26.17 3.77
C LYS A 280 19.05 26.39 3.96
N LYS A 281 19.85 25.31 4.06
CA LYS A 281 21.30 25.34 4.27
C LYS A 281 22.12 25.00 3.02
N ALA A 282 21.47 24.81 1.87
CA ALA A 282 22.07 24.55 0.56
C ALA A 282 21.64 25.65 -0.41
#